data_AF-A0A1G2PVN4-F1
#
_entry.id   AF-A0A1G2PVN4-F1
#
_cell.length_a   1.000
_cell.length_b   1.000
_cell.length_c   1.000
_cell.angle_alpha   90.00
_cell.angle_beta   90.00
_cell.angle_gamma   90.00
#
_symmetry.space_group_name_H-M   'P 1'
#
loop_
_entity.id
_entity.type
_entity.pdbx_description
1 polymer ?
#
loop_
_entity_poly.entity_id
_entity_poly.type
_entity_poly.pdbx_seq_one_letter_code
_entity_poly.pdbx_strand_id
1 'polypeptide(L)'
;MLHVFTLHESVEDFRVQGAVLARSPQEAASILGGEYVACEGQPPASSTNRNELNLYGKIRFAAELFRQYSSEELSQMKLDYTPSKLHYERFPGFVLWVNEGEGKELVLRRNFVLLPEYIKAIVKAA
;
A
#
# COMPACT_ATOMS: atom_id res chain seq x y z
N MET A 1 11.19 0.89 15.61
CA MET A 1 12.06 0.46 14.50
C MET A 1 11.30 0.68 13.19
N LEU A 2 11.95 1.10 12.11
CA LEU A 2 11.29 1.24 10.80
C LEU A 2 11.26 -0.12 10.10
N HIS A 3 10.14 -0.42 9.45
CA HIS A 3 9.89 -1.64 8.71
C HIS A 3 9.36 -1.31 7.31
N VAL A 4 9.65 -2.18 6.34
CA VAL A 4 9.06 -2.11 5.02
C VAL A 4 7.72 -2.83 5.04
N PHE A 5 6.65 -2.11 4.81
CA PHE A 5 5.33 -2.67 4.59
C PHE A 5 5.02 -2.72 3.09
N THR A 6 4.50 -3.84 2.60
CA THR A 6 4.08 -4.01 1.19
C THR A 6 2.60 -4.35 1.09
N LEU A 7 1.98 -3.86 0.01
CA LEU A 7 0.59 -4.08 -0.35
C LEU A 7 0.46 -5.12 -1.46
N HIS A 8 -0.53 -6.00 -1.35
CA HIS A 8 -0.83 -7.08 -2.30
C HIS A 8 -2.33 -7.17 -2.53
N GLU A 9 -2.78 -7.63 -3.70
CA GLU A 9 -4.23 -7.78 -3.98
C GLU A 9 -4.86 -8.90 -3.14
N SER A 10 -4.09 -9.97 -2.87
CA SER A 10 -4.55 -11.09 -2.05
C SER A 10 -3.44 -11.68 -1.17
N VAL A 11 -3.82 -12.69 -0.38
CA VAL A 11 -2.88 -13.42 0.49
C VAL A 11 -1.96 -14.35 -0.31
N GLU A 12 -2.41 -14.76 -1.49
CA GLU A 12 -1.70 -15.64 -2.43
C GLU A 12 -0.90 -14.84 -3.46
N ASP A 13 -1.24 -13.55 -3.67
CA ASP A 13 -0.50 -12.67 -4.56
C ASP A 13 0.86 -12.29 -3.96
N PHE A 14 1.90 -12.28 -4.77
CA PHE A 14 3.24 -11.83 -4.37
C PHE A 14 3.64 -10.53 -5.08
N ARG A 15 2.80 -10.02 -5.97
CA ARG A 15 3.03 -8.76 -6.66
C ARG A 15 2.81 -7.59 -5.69
N VAL A 16 3.87 -6.80 -5.52
CA VAL A 16 3.82 -5.59 -4.71
C VAL A 16 3.11 -4.48 -5.48
N GLN A 17 1.96 -4.05 -4.98
CA GLN A 17 1.19 -2.91 -5.50
C GLN A 17 1.73 -1.57 -4.96
N GLY A 18 2.30 -1.60 -3.76
CA GLY A 18 2.88 -0.44 -3.11
C GLY A 18 3.74 -0.85 -1.92
N ALA A 19 4.67 0.03 -1.55
CA ALA A 19 5.53 -0.19 -0.39
C ALA A 19 5.73 1.12 0.38
N VAL A 20 5.83 1.01 1.70
CA VAL A 20 6.05 2.17 2.59
C VAL A 20 6.96 1.79 3.76
N LEU A 21 7.74 2.77 4.23
CA LEU A 21 8.48 2.67 5.48
C LEU A 21 7.63 3.22 6.62
N ALA A 22 7.33 2.38 7.61
CA ALA A 22 6.56 2.78 8.78
C ALA A 22 7.04 2.03 10.03
N ARG A 23 6.67 2.51 11.21
CA ARG A 23 6.99 1.89 12.50
C ARG A 23 5.89 0.93 12.95
N SER A 24 4.66 1.07 12.43
CA SER A 24 3.53 0.19 12.72
C SER A 24 2.63 -0.01 11.49
N PRO A 25 1.79 -1.07 11.46
CA PRO A 25 0.76 -1.26 10.43
C PRO A 25 -0.21 -0.09 10.30
N GLN A 26 -0.58 0.53 11.43
CA GLN A 26 -1.46 1.70 11.47
C GLN A 26 -0.81 2.92 10.84
N GLU A 27 0.48 3.16 11.12
CA GLU A 27 1.23 4.25 10.49
C GLU A 27 1.39 4.00 8.99
N ALA A 28 1.63 2.76 8.56
CA ALA A 28 1.66 2.39 7.15
C ALA A 28 0.34 2.72 6.44
N ALA A 29 -0.80 2.33 7.03
CA ALA A 29 -2.12 2.64 6.49
C ALA A 29 -2.37 4.15 6.39
N SER A 30 -2.01 4.90 7.43
CA SER A 30 -2.15 6.35 7.44
C SER A 30 -1.32 7.05 6.36
N ILE A 31 -0.06 6.65 6.16
CA ILE A 31 0.80 7.21 5.10
C ILE A 31 0.21 6.91 3.71
N LEU A 32 -0.26 5.68 3.52
CA LEU A 32 -0.89 5.23 2.29
C LEU A 32 -2.30 5.81 2.09
N GLY A 33 -2.88 6.45 3.12
CA GLY A 33 -4.20 7.09 3.12
C GLY A 33 -5.39 6.13 3.17
N GLY A 34 -5.17 4.90 3.67
CA GLY A 34 -6.24 3.94 3.96
C GLY A 34 -6.42 3.70 5.46
N GLU A 35 -7.42 2.91 5.80
CA GLU A 35 -7.72 2.46 7.14
C GLU A 35 -7.10 1.08 7.40
N TYR A 36 -6.40 0.91 8.51
CA TYR A 36 -5.85 -0.39 8.89
C TYR A 36 -6.94 -1.31 9.45
N VAL A 37 -7.03 -2.52 8.90
CA VAL A 37 -7.92 -3.57 9.38
C VAL A 37 -7.08 -4.75 9.87
N ALA A 38 -7.19 -5.06 11.16
CA ALA A 38 -6.53 -6.21 11.76
C ALA A 38 -7.14 -7.52 11.23
N CYS A 39 -6.30 -8.50 10.88
CA CYS A 39 -6.76 -9.87 10.64
C CYS A 39 -6.75 -10.68 11.94
N GLU A 40 -7.70 -11.60 12.10
CA GLU A 40 -7.65 -12.58 13.19
C GLU A 40 -6.46 -13.53 13.00
N GLY A 41 -5.82 -13.93 14.11
CA GLY A 41 -4.66 -14.83 14.06
C GLY A 41 -3.40 -14.20 13.47
N GLN A 42 -3.18 -12.88 13.69
CA GLN A 42 -1.93 -12.23 13.28
C GLN A 42 -0.74 -13.08 13.76
N PRO A 43 0.21 -13.42 12.89
CA PRO A 43 1.45 -14.01 13.34
C PRO A 43 2.06 -13.07 14.39
N PRO A 44 2.64 -13.61 15.48
CA PRO A 44 3.30 -12.78 16.47
C PRO A 44 4.29 -11.85 15.76
N ALA A 45 4.47 -10.64 16.29
CA ALA A 45 5.15 -9.50 15.68
C ALA A 45 6.63 -9.71 15.25
N SER A 46 7.08 -10.96 15.17
CA SER A 46 8.37 -11.40 14.68
C SER A 46 8.31 -12.91 14.37
N SER A 47 7.85 -13.29 13.18
CA SER A 47 8.27 -14.58 12.60
C SER A 47 9.41 -14.33 11.63
N THR A 48 10.57 -14.91 11.93
CA THR A 48 11.73 -14.96 11.02
C THR A 48 11.60 -16.10 10.00
N ASN A 49 10.52 -16.88 10.07
CA ASN A 49 10.26 -17.98 9.16
C ASN A 49 9.81 -17.42 7.80
N ARG A 50 10.63 -17.63 6.76
CA ARG A 50 10.35 -17.18 5.39
C ARG A 50 9.05 -17.77 4.81
N ASN A 51 8.57 -18.88 5.38
CA ASN A 51 7.36 -19.59 4.96
C ASN A 51 6.11 -19.14 5.75
N GLU A 52 6.27 -18.43 6.86
CA GLU A 52 5.17 -17.77 7.56
C GLU A 52 5.04 -16.37 6.98
N LEU A 53 4.27 -16.26 5.91
CA LEU A 53 4.03 -14.99 5.24
C LEU A 53 3.47 -14.02 6.28
N ASN A 54 4.26 -13.00 6.58
CA ASN A 54 4.02 -11.91 7.52
C ASN A 54 2.73 -11.14 7.17
N LEU A 55 1.58 -11.74 7.37
CA LEU A 55 0.26 -11.13 7.25
C LEU A 55 0.06 -10.22 8.46
N TYR A 56 0.22 -8.91 8.26
CA TYR A 56 0.02 -7.97 9.36
C TYR A 56 -1.38 -7.38 9.36
N GLY A 57 -2.18 -7.60 8.31
CA GLY A 57 -3.57 -7.19 8.24
C GLY A 57 -3.96 -6.81 6.82
N LYS A 58 -4.95 -5.93 6.71
CA LYS A 58 -5.35 -5.30 5.46
C LYS A 58 -5.33 -3.78 5.60
N ILE A 59 -5.32 -3.11 4.47
CA ILE A 59 -5.63 -1.69 4.37
C ILE A 59 -6.88 -1.54 3.51
N ARG A 60 -7.89 -0.86 4.04
CA ARG A 60 -9.12 -0.51 3.35
C ARG A 60 -9.05 0.92 2.85
N PHE A 61 -9.34 1.10 1.57
CA PHE A 61 -9.48 2.38 0.90
C PHE A 61 -10.97 2.59 0.64
N ALA A 62 -11.54 3.64 1.24
CA ALA A 62 -12.93 3.99 1.05
C ALA A 62 -13.19 4.46 -0.39
N ALA A 63 -14.39 4.21 -0.92
CA ALA A 63 -14.72 4.50 -2.32
C ALA A 63 -14.59 6.00 -2.65
N GLU A 64 -14.85 6.85 -1.67
CA GLU A 64 -14.80 8.32 -1.76
C GLU A 64 -13.38 8.87 -1.94
N LEU A 65 -12.36 8.05 -1.68
CA LEU A 65 -10.97 8.42 -1.93
C LEU A 65 -10.61 8.37 -3.42
N PHE A 66 -11.40 7.65 -4.22
CA PHE A 66 -11.12 7.44 -5.63
C PHE A 66 -11.81 8.51 -6.47
N ARG A 67 -11.09 9.05 -7.46
CA ARG A 67 -11.59 10.08 -8.38
C ARG A 67 -11.37 9.69 -9.84
N GLN A 68 -12.05 10.36 -10.74
CA GLN A 68 -11.77 10.25 -12.17
C GLN A 68 -10.57 11.15 -12.54
N TYR A 69 -9.75 10.71 -13.49
CA TYR A 69 -8.76 11.60 -14.10
C TYR A 69 -9.45 12.64 -14.97
N SER A 70 -8.94 13.86 -14.95
CA SER A 70 -9.35 14.88 -15.91
C SER A 70 -8.84 14.55 -17.31
N SER A 71 -9.46 15.13 -18.34
CA SER A 71 -9.02 14.97 -19.73
C SER A 71 -7.57 15.44 -19.94
N GLU A 72 -7.12 16.43 -19.16
CA GLU A 72 -5.76 16.96 -19.19
C GLU A 72 -4.75 15.97 -18.60
N GLU A 73 -5.08 15.35 -17.45
CA GLU A 73 -4.24 14.35 -16.79
C GLU A 73 -4.07 13.10 -17.67
N LEU A 74 -5.16 12.63 -18.29
CA LEU A 74 -5.14 11.50 -19.22
C LEU A 74 -4.24 11.77 -20.43
N SER A 75 -4.30 12.99 -20.98
CA SER A 75 -3.49 13.40 -22.12
C SER A 75 -2.00 13.43 -21.78
N GLN A 76 -1.65 13.80 -20.55
CA GLN A 76 -0.26 13.83 -20.08
C GLN A 76 0.30 12.44 -19.80
N MET A 77 -0.52 11.53 -19.27
CA MET A 77 -0.09 10.18 -18.88
C MET A 77 0.11 9.22 -20.06
N LYS A 78 -0.41 9.53 -21.25
CA LYS A 78 -0.41 8.64 -22.44
C LYS A 78 -0.94 7.22 -22.11
N LEU A 79 -1.79 7.10 -21.11
CA LEU A 79 -2.43 5.83 -20.74
C LEU A 79 -3.59 5.58 -21.69
N ASP A 80 -3.77 4.33 -22.11
CA ASP A 80 -5.00 3.90 -22.77
C ASP A 80 -6.16 4.11 -21.79
N TYR A 81 -6.98 5.13 -22.08
CA TYR A 81 -8.16 5.47 -21.31
C TYR A 81 -9.00 4.22 -21.13
N THR A 82 -9.12 3.75 -19.89
CA THR A 82 -10.14 2.76 -19.54
C THR A 82 -11.33 3.56 -19.03
N PRO A 83 -12.40 3.75 -19.83
CA PRO A 83 -13.58 4.46 -19.37
C PRO A 83 -14.09 3.82 -18.07
N SER A 84 -14.71 4.61 -17.20
CA SER A 84 -15.40 4.14 -15.98
C SER A 84 -14.54 3.59 -14.82
N LYS A 85 -13.21 3.73 -14.86
CA LYS A 85 -12.37 3.42 -13.68
C LYS A 85 -12.02 4.68 -12.90
N LEU A 86 -12.23 4.63 -11.59
CA LEU A 86 -11.74 5.63 -10.65
C LEU A 86 -10.35 5.23 -10.16
N HIS A 87 -9.55 6.22 -9.80
CA HIS A 87 -8.19 6.03 -9.33
C HIS A 87 -7.95 6.72 -7.99
N TYR A 88 -7.00 6.18 -7.25
CA TYR A 88 -6.42 6.78 -6.06
C TYR A 88 -4.91 6.90 -6.26
N GLU A 89 -4.40 8.12 -6.12
CA GLU A 89 -2.96 8.40 -6.10
C GLU A 89 -2.64 9.28 -4.90
N ARG A 90 -1.69 8.83 -4.08
CA ARG A 90 -1.25 9.58 -2.89
C ARG A 90 0.12 10.22 -3.10
N PHE A 91 0.99 9.50 -3.79
CA PHE A 91 2.34 9.93 -4.15
C PHE A 91 2.70 9.37 -5.53
N PRO A 92 3.62 10.03 -6.25
CA PRO A 92 3.98 9.64 -7.61
C PRO A 92 4.33 8.15 -7.70
N GLY A 93 3.65 7.43 -8.59
CA GLY A 93 3.91 6.01 -8.87
C GLY A 93 3.17 5.01 -7.98
N PHE A 94 2.35 5.46 -7.02
CA PHE A 94 1.39 4.60 -6.31
C PHE A 94 -0.03 4.94 -6.75
N VAL A 95 -0.52 4.17 -7.71
CA VAL A 95 -1.86 4.35 -8.30
C VAL A 95 -2.67 3.08 -8.09
N LEU A 96 -3.81 3.21 -7.43
CA LEU A 96 -4.81 2.16 -7.31
C LEU A 96 -5.99 2.46 -8.22
N TRP A 97 -6.63 1.42 -8.75
CA TRP A 97 -7.79 1.51 -9.63
C TRP A 97 -8.94 0.69 -9.08
N VAL A 98 -10.15 1.23 -9.22
CA VAL A 98 -11.43 0.60 -8.81
C VAL A 98 -12.53 0.94 -9.82
N ASN A 99 -13.64 0.20 -9.77
CA ASN A 99 -14.87 0.61 -10.44
C ASN A 99 -15.61 1.65 -9.59
N GLU A 100 -16.51 2.41 -10.20
CA GLU A 100 -17.31 3.42 -9.50
C GLU A 100 -18.16 2.80 -8.37
N GLY A 101 -18.13 3.43 -7.20
CA GLY A 101 -18.84 2.96 -6.00
C GLY A 101 -18.14 1.84 -5.22
N GLU A 102 -17.01 1.32 -5.70
CA GLU A 102 -16.25 0.28 -5.02
C GLU A 102 -15.07 0.87 -4.21
N GLY A 103 -14.96 0.46 -2.95
CA GLY A 103 -13.73 0.62 -2.19
C GLY A 103 -12.71 -0.46 -2.57
N LYS A 104 -11.50 -0.38 -2.01
CA LYS A 104 -10.47 -1.40 -2.23
C LYS A 104 -9.90 -1.91 -0.91
N GLU A 105 -9.75 -3.22 -0.77
CA GLU A 105 -8.96 -3.80 0.32
C GLU A 105 -7.70 -4.42 -0.25
N LEU A 106 -6.56 -4.13 0.37
CA LEU A 106 -5.28 -4.73 0.03
C LEU A 106 -4.67 -5.41 1.24
N VAL A 107 -3.99 -6.52 1.01
CA VAL A 107 -3.28 -7.27 2.05
C VAL A 107 -1.99 -6.53 2.41
N LEU A 108 -1.79 -6.27 3.70
CA LEU A 108 -0.61 -5.63 4.24
C LEU A 108 0.37 -6.67 4.78
N ARG A 109 1.58 -6.68 4.22
CA ARG A 109 2.67 -7.54 4.70
C ARG A 109 3.81 -6.72 5.26
N ARG A 110 4.41 -7.16 6.36
CA ARG A 110 5.65 -6.58 6.88
C ARG A 110 6.83 -7.40 6.39
N ASN A 111 7.83 -6.75 5.84
CA ASN A 111 9.05 -7.39 5.35
C ASN A 111 10.19 -7.06 6.28
N PHE A 112 10.97 -8.09 6.64
CA PHE A 112 12.21 -7.94 7.38
C PHE A 112 13.32 -7.54 6.41
N VAL A 113 13.30 -6.28 5.98
CA VAL A 113 14.43 -5.67 5.30
C VAL A 113 15.26 -4.94 6.35
N LEU A 114 16.47 -5.41 6.60
CA LEU A 114 17.44 -4.70 7.44
C LEU A 114 17.94 -3.50 6.63
N LEU A 115 17.34 -2.34 6.83
CA LEU A 115 17.79 -1.11 6.17
C LEU A 115 19.14 -0.67 6.77
N PRO A 116 20.19 -0.51 5.95
CA PRO A 116 21.45 0.06 6.39
C PRO A 116 21.27 1.46 7.00
N GLU A 117 22.07 1.80 8.02
CA GLU A 117 21.97 3.07 8.75
C GLU A 117 22.06 4.31 7.84
N TYR A 118 22.81 4.24 6.74
CA TYR A 118 22.95 5.37 5.81
C TYR A 118 21.65 5.72 5.07
N ILE A 119 20.73 4.76 4.88
CA ILE A 119 19.40 5.03 4.30
C ILE A 119 18.55 5.81 5.31
N LYS A 120 18.68 5.52 6.61
CA LYS A 120 17.94 6.20 7.68
C LYS A 120 18.32 7.67 7.82
N ALA A 121 19.55 8.04 7.46
CA ALA A 121 20.04 9.42 7.49
C ALA A 121 19.33 10.32 6.46
N ILE A 122 18.97 9.76 5.28
CA ILE A 122 18.34 10.52 4.19
C ILE A 122 16.88 10.87 4.55
N VAL A 123 16.16 9.98 5.22
CA VAL A 123 14.74 10.20 5.61
C VAL A 123 14.59 11.27 6.70
N LYS A 124 15.64 11.58 7.46
CA LYS A 124 15.62 12.68 8.46
C LYS A 124 15.91 14.06 7.87
N ALA A 125 16.41 14.13 6.63
CA ALA A 125 16.83 15.38 6.00
C ALA A 125 15.80 15.93 4.99
N ALA A 126 14.67 15.25 4.81
CA ALA A 126 13.52 15.67 4.00
C ALA A 126 12.33 15.96 4.92
#